data_AF-A0AA37ILE2-F1
#
_entry.id   AF-A0AA37ILE2-F1
#
_cell.length_a   1.000
_cell.length_b   1.000
_cell.length_c   1.000
_cell.angle_alpha   90.00
_cell.angle_beta   90.00
_cell.angle_gamma   90.00
#
_symmetry.space_group_name_H-M   'P 1'
#
loop_
_entity.id
_entity.type
_entity.pdbx_description
1 polymer ?
#
loop_
_entity_poly.entity_id
_entity_poly.type
_entity_poly.pdbx_seq_one_letter_code
_entity_poly.pdbx_strand_id
1 'polypeptide(L)'
;MMMLSAEEMLAGSALTRDVVIPAGFGKDGDVNTVRLRPLAVRDLQRITKAVKGDESMSSIFMIQLAVIEPALTYEQVLQMPAGLARFLVDEINALSGIDTPRDALQELVQAPLAKACFILAKEFGWSPEAVSGMTVGQILLYLEMSHADREQFDAHG
;
A
#
# COMPACT_ATOMS: atom_id res chain seq x y z
N MET A 1 0.13 34.59 -17.13
CA MET A 1 0.05 33.14 -16.86
C MET A 1 0.65 32.43 -18.05
N MET A 2 1.76 31.72 -17.87
CA MET A 2 2.40 30.95 -18.94
C MET A 2 1.99 29.49 -18.75
N MET A 3 1.52 28.85 -19.83
CA MET A 3 1.21 27.43 -19.83
C MET A 3 2.51 26.65 -20.03
N LEU A 4 2.69 25.57 -19.29
CA LEU A 4 3.83 24.67 -19.47
C LEU A 4 3.79 24.02 -20.87
N SER A 5 4.94 23.99 -21.53
CA SER A 5 5.15 23.19 -22.74
C SER A 5 5.29 21.70 -22.41
N ALA A 6 5.13 20.84 -23.42
CA ALA A 6 5.35 19.40 -23.27
C ALA A 6 6.78 19.08 -22.82
N GLU A 7 7.77 19.83 -23.30
CA GLU A 7 9.19 19.66 -22.92
C GLU A 7 9.42 19.99 -21.45
N GLU A 8 8.83 21.07 -20.95
CA GLU A 8 8.90 21.45 -19.54
C GLU A 8 8.19 20.43 -18.63
N MET A 9 7.08 19.83 -19.09
CA MET A 9 6.44 18.72 -18.37
C MET A 9 7.32 17.47 -18.32
N LEU A 10 8.01 17.14 -19.42
CA LEU A 10 8.89 15.97 -19.50
C LEU A 10 10.21 16.18 -18.73
N ALA A 11 10.68 17.42 -18.58
CA ALA A 11 11.87 17.75 -17.79
C ALA A 11 11.75 17.28 -16.33
N GLY A 12 10.54 17.29 -15.76
CA GLY A 12 10.28 16.78 -14.41
C GLY A 12 10.60 15.28 -14.23
N SER A 13 10.59 14.49 -15.31
CA SER A 13 10.95 13.06 -15.27
C SER A 13 12.46 12.79 -15.17
N ALA A 14 13.29 13.81 -15.40
CA ALA A 14 14.74 13.74 -15.29
C ALA A 14 15.27 14.29 -13.95
N LEU A 15 14.38 14.69 -13.04
CA LEU A 15 14.77 15.16 -11.71
C LEU A 15 15.51 14.05 -10.95
N THR A 16 16.64 14.38 -10.35
CA THR A 16 17.33 13.48 -9.42
C THR A 16 17.36 14.09 -8.03
N ARG A 17 17.28 13.23 -7.02
CA ARG A 17 17.33 13.63 -5.61
C ARG A 17 18.25 12.69 -4.85
N ASP A 18 19.22 13.26 -4.16
CA ASP A 18 20.08 12.51 -3.24
C ASP A 18 19.36 12.38 -1.89
N VAL A 19 19.17 11.15 -1.43
CA VAL A 19 18.45 10.79 -0.20
C VAL A 19 19.44 10.20 0.79
N VAL A 20 19.45 10.74 2.01
CA VAL A 20 20.28 10.23 3.10
C VAL A 20 19.62 8.99 3.70
N ILE A 21 20.39 7.92 3.83
CA ILE A 21 19.94 6.66 4.41
C ILE A 21 19.93 6.78 5.94
N PRO A 22 18.84 6.36 6.62
CA PRO A 22 18.77 6.43 8.08
C PRO A 22 19.90 5.67 8.77
N ALA A 23 20.34 6.21 9.92
CA ALA A 23 21.33 5.56 10.77
C ALA A 23 20.86 4.16 11.18
N GLY A 24 21.73 3.14 11.04
CA GLY A 24 21.41 1.74 11.29
C GLY A 24 21.23 0.88 10.02
N PHE A 25 21.12 1.48 8.83
CA PHE A 25 21.12 0.74 7.56
C PHE A 25 22.39 0.95 6.71
N GLY A 26 23.23 1.91 7.07
CA GLY A 26 24.52 2.19 6.43
C GLY A 26 25.69 1.53 7.16
N LYS A 27 26.89 1.57 6.56
CA LYS A 27 28.12 1.26 7.29
C LYS A 27 28.34 2.32 8.39
N ASP A 28 28.69 1.86 9.59
CA ASP A 28 28.91 2.73 10.74
C ASP A 28 29.90 3.85 10.44
N GLY A 29 29.49 5.10 10.72
CA GLY A 29 30.33 6.29 10.64
C GLY A 29 30.19 7.14 9.38
N ASP A 30 29.57 6.63 8.31
CA ASP A 30 29.40 7.36 7.05
C ASP A 30 27.95 7.80 6.79
N VAL A 31 27.79 9.05 6.33
CA VAL A 31 26.54 9.54 5.74
C VAL A 31 26.36 8.85 4.40
N ASN A 32 25.57 7.79 4.38
CA ASN A 32 25.30 7.03 3.16
C ASN A 32 24.16 7.69 2.40
N THR A 33 24.38 8.02 1.12
CA THR A 33 23.37 8.64 0.26
C THR A 33 23.07 7.76 -0.95
N VAL A 34 21.82 7.75 -1.38
CA VAL A 34 21.40 7.13 -2.65
C VAL A 34 20.79 8.19 -3.56
N ARG A 35 21.04 8.08 -4.86
CA ARG A 35 20.45 8.95 -5.86
C ARG A 35 19.20 8.32 -6.43
N LEU A 36 18.08 9.02 -6.29
CA LEU A 36 16.78 8.60 -6.80
C LEU A 36 16.35 9.45 -7.99
N ARG A 37 15.50 8.88 -8.85
CA ARG A 37 14.68 9.60 -9.84
C ARG A 37 13.20 9.28 -9.63
N PRO A 38 12.28 10.18 -10.04
CA PRO A 38 10.87 9.84 -10.06
C PRO A 38 10.59 8.72 -11.07
N LEU A 39 9.59 7.90 -10.76
CA LEU A 39 9.03 6.92 -11.67
C LEU A 39 8.16 7.65 -12.70
N ALA A 40 8.48 7.45 -13.98
CA ALA A 40 7.64 7.93 -15.07
C ALA A 40 6.49 6.96 -15.34
N VAL A 41 5.46 7.40 -16.07
CA VAL A 41 4.31 6.56 -16.47
C VAL A 41 4.77 5.26 -17.16
N ARG A 42 5.83 5.32 -17.97
CA ARG A 42 6.43 4.13 -18.62
C ARG A 42 6.98 3.11 -17.63
N ASP A 43 7.48 3.55 -16.49
CA ASP A 43 8.06 2.69 -15.46
C ASP A 43 6.94 1.95 -14.73
N LEU A 44 5.83 2.63 -14.43
CA LEU A 44 4.62 2.02 -13.87
C LEU A 44 4.06 0.93 -14.78
N GLN A 45 3.96 1.20 -16.09
CA GLN A 45 3.53 0.20 -17.06
C GLN A 45 4.45 -1.02 -17.12
N ARG A 46 5.77 -0.83 -16.94
CA ARG A 46 6.73 -1.94 -16.88
C ARG A 46 6.54 -2.78 -15.62
N ILE A 47 6.34 -2.13 -14.48
CA ILE A 47 6.07 -2.78 -13.20
C ILE A 47 4.79 -3.64 -13.31
N THR A 48 3.68 -3.07 -13.78
CA THR A 48 2.41 -3.82 -13.93
C THR A 48 2.57 -5.05 -14.82
N LYS A 49 3.33 -4.95 -15.91
CA LYS A 49 3.60 -6.08 -16.81
C LYS A 49 4.48 -7.16 -16.18
N ALA A 50 5.48 -6.76 -15.40
CA ALA A 50 6.40 -7.68 -14.75
C ALA A 50 5.72 -8.47 -13.61
N VAL A 51 4.79 -7.81 -12.90
CA VAL A 51 4.25 -8.30 -11.64
C VAL A 51 3.15 -9.36 -11.79
N LYS A 52 2.43 -9.44 -12.93
CA LYS A 52 1.39 -10.47 -13.22
C LYS A 52 0.44 -10.83 -12.06
N GLY A 53 0.18 -9.91 -11.12
CA GLY A 53 -0.72 -10.11 -9.98
C GLY A 53 -0.06 -10.35 -8.61
N ASP A 54 1.27 -10.31 -8.49
CA ASP A 54 1.97 -10.39 -7.20
C ASP A 54 2.34 -8.99 -6.69
N GLU A 55 1.42 -8.32 -6.01
CA GLU A 55 1.64 -6.96 -5.50
C GLU A 55 2.93 -6.78 -4.69
N SER A 56 3.41 -7.85 -4.02
CA SER A 56 4.66 -7.84 -3.25
C SER A 56 5.90 -7.59 -4.13
N MET A 57 5.86 -8.00 -5.40
CA MET A 57 6.92 -7.81 -6.39
C MET A 57 7.01 -6.36 -6.90
N SER A 58 5.93 -5.59 -6.77
CA SER A 58 5.88 -4.20 -7.28
C SER A 58 6.94 -3.33 -6.61
N SER A 59 7.12 -3.46 -5.30
CA SER A 59 8.07 -2.67 -4.51
C SER A 59 9.52 -2.94 -4.94
N ILE A 60 9.85 -4.17 -5.31
CA ILE A 60 11.19 -4.54 -5.76
C ILE A 60 11.53 -3.85 -7.07
N PHE A 61 10.60 -3.90 -8.04
CA PHE A 61 10.79 -3.23 -9.33
C PHE A 61 10.78 -1.70 -9.21
N MET A 62 10.00 -1.13 -8.27
CA MET A 62 10.04 0.31 -7.98
C MET A 62 11.43 0.75 -7.55
N ILE A 63 12.02 0.06 -6.56
CA ILE A 63 13.38 0.36 -6.07
C ILE A 63 14.40 0.21 -7.21
N GLN A 64 14.36 -0.91 -7.94
CA GLN A 64 15.29 -1.17 -9.04
C GLN A 64 15.25 -0.10 -10.14
N LEU A 65 14.05 0.43 -10.46
CA LEU A 65 13.89 1.42 -11.52
C LEU A 65 14.21 2.84 -11.06
N ALA A 66 13.99 3.16 -9.78
CA ALA A 66 14.12 4.51 -9.25
C ALA A 66 15.49 4.83 -8.66
N VAL A 67 16.21 3.84 -8.12
CA VAL A 67 17.59 4.04 -7.61
C VAL A 67 18.56 4.08 -8.79
N ILE A 68 19.21 5.23 -8.99
CA ILE A 68 20.21 5.43 -10.05
C ILE A 68 21.60 5.05 -9.52
N GLU A 69 21.96 5.54 -8.33
CA GLU A 69 23.25 5.30 -7.70
C GLU A 69 23.04 4.90 -6.23
N PRO A 70 23.53 3.72 -5.80
CA PRO A 70 24.16 2.68 -6.61
C PRO A 70 23.15 1.98 -7.53
N ALA A 71 23.58 1.54 -8.71
CA ALA A 71 22.73 0.71 -9.57
C ALA A 71 22.50 -0.66 -8.91
N LEU A 72 21.23 -0.99 -8.63
CA LEU A 72 20.86 -2.21 -7.92
C LEU A 72 20.39 -3.31 -8.87
N THR A 73 20.81 -4.55 -8.61
CA THR A 73 20.22 -5.74 -9.24
C THR A 73 18.97 -6.18 -8.48
N TYR A 74 18.11 -6.95 -9.15
CA TYR A 74 16.91 -7.53 -8.54
C TYR A 74 17.23 -8.35 -7.27
N GLU A 75 18.27 -9.19 -7.32
CA GLU A 75 18.71 -10.00 -6.16
C GLU A 75 19.22 -9.14 -5.00
N GLN A 76 19.93 -8.05 -5.29
CA GLN A 76 20.40 -7.13 -4.26
C GLN A 76 19.23 -6.48 -3.53
N VAL A 77 18.17 -6.09 -4.25
CA VAL A 77 16.95 -5.53 -3.65
C VAL A 77 16.25 -6.56 -2.75
N LEU A 78 16.17 -7.82 -3.18
CA LEU A 78 15.59 -8.90 -2.37
C LEU A 78 16.33 -9.18 -1.06
N GLN A 79 17.63 -8.91 -1.02
CA GLN A 79 18.46 -9.11 0.18
C GLN A 79 18.47 -7.90 1.12
N MET A 80 17.80 -6.80 0.76
CA MET A 80 17.78 -5.59 1.58
C MET A 80 16.99 -5.79 2.87
N PRO A 81 17.39 -5.13 3.97
CA PRO A 81 16.57 -5.06 5.17
C PRO A 81 15.18 -4.49 4.83
N ALA A 82 14.11 -5.15 5.31
CA ALA A 82 12.73 -4.75 5.01
C ALA A 82 12.44 -3.27 5.36
N GLY A 83 13.00 -2.78 6.47
CA GLY A 83 12.88 -1.37 6.86
C GLY A 83 13.52 -0.39 5.88
N LEU A 84 14.65 -0.76 5.29
CA LEU A 84 15.32 0.05 4.27
C LEU A 84 14.54 0.04 2.95
N ALA A 85 14.05 -1.13 2.53
CA ALA A 85 13.20 -1.24 1.36
C ALA A 85 11.93 -0.38 1.51
N ARG A 86 11.29 -0.42 2.69
CA ARG A 86 10.12 0.41 3.01
C ARG A 86 10.45 1.91 2.93
N PHE A 87 11.54 2.34 3.55
CA PHE A 87 11.99 3.73 3.51
C PHE A 87 12.20 4.24 2.07
N LEU A 88 12.89 3.45 1.24
CA LEU A 88 13.14 3.83 -0.16
C LEU A 88 11.85 3.91 -0.96
N VAL A 89 10.92 2.97 -0.78
CA VAL A 89 9.61 3.03 -1.44
C VAL A 89 8.87 4.31 -1.07
N ASP A 90 8.87 4.68 0.21
CA ASP A 90 8.22 5.93 0.68
C ASP A 90 8.85 7.18 0.03
N GLU A 91 10.19 7.25 -0.06
CA GLU A 91 10.88 8.36 -0.73
C GLU A 91 10.64 8.38 -2.25
N ILE A 92 10.60 7.22 -2.90
CA ILE A 92 10.31 7.09 -4.34
C ILE A 92 8.88 7.57 -4.62
N ASN A 93 7.91 7.18 -3.80
CA ASN A 93 6.53 7.61 -3.92
C ASN A 93 6.39 9.13 -3.79
N ALA A 94 6.98 9.70 -2.74
CA ALA A 94 7.01 11.14 -2.52
C ALA A 94 7.66 11.89 -3.69
N LEU A 95 8.80 11.40 -4.20
CA LEU A 95 9.50 12.00 -5.34
C LEU A 95 8.71 11.90 -6.65
N SER A 96 8.02 10.79 -6.86
CA SER A 96 7.26 10.52 -8.09
C SER A 96 5.90 11.20 -8.13
N GLY A 97 5.49 11.86 -7.03
CA GLY A 97 4.12 12.36 -6.87
C GLY A 97 3.09 11.23 -6.92
N ILE A 98 3.53 9.99 -6.64
CA ILE A 98 2.66 8.85 -6.47
C ILE A 98 2.30 8.90 -5.00
N ASP A 99 1.14 9.44 -4.70
CA ASP A 99 0.56 9.22 -3.39
C ASP A 99 0.33 7.71 -3.31
N THR A 100 1.22 7.00 -2.63
CA THR A 100 0.78 5.76 -2.01
C THR A 100 -0.06 6.25 -0.87
N PRO A 101 -1.39 6.20 -0.96
CA PRO A 101 -2.17 6.51 0.21
C PRO A 101 -1.63 5.60 1.31
N ARG A 102 -1.54 6.14 2.52
CA ARG A 102 -1.34 5.33 3.74
C ARG A 102 -2.32 4.14 3.81
N ASP A 103 -3.31 4.10 2.92
CA ASP A 103 -4.24 3.02 2.63
C ASP A 103 -3.67 1.72 2.07
N ALA A 104 -2.44 1.57 1.57
CA ALA A 104 -1.99 0.22 1.20
C ALA A 104 -1.87 -0.73 2.43
N LEU A 105 -1.53 -0.17 3.60
CA LEU A 105 -1.56 -0.88 4.88
C LEU A 105 -2.96 -0.88 5.51
N GLN A 106 -3.74 0.19 5.30
CA GLN A 106 -5.11 0.28 5.80
C GLN A 106 -6.06 -0.65 5.02
N GLU A 107 -5.93 -0.81 3.71
CA GLU A 107 -6.65 -1.79 2.88
C GLU A 107 -6.28 -3.23 3.26
N LEU A 108 -5.02 -3.51 3.60
CA LEU A 108 -4.63 -4.83 4.13
C LEU A 108 -5.26 -5.13 5.51
N VAL A 109 -5.49 -4.12 6.33
CA VAL A 109 -6.13 -4.24 7.67
C VAL A 109 -7.66 -4.18 7.59
N GLN A 110 -8.22 -3.41 6.65
CA GLN A 110 -9.65 -3.24 6.41
C GLN A 110 -10.21 -4.33 5.51
N ALA A 111 -9.42 -5.01 4.68
CA ALA A 111 -9.90 -6.12 3.85
C ALA A 111 -10.45 -7.29 4.68
N PRO A 112 -9.80 -7.74 5.77
CA PRO A 112 -10.39 -8.71 6.69
C PRO A 112 -11.67 -8.21 7.37
N LEU A 113 -11.71 -6.93 7.77
CA LEU A 113 -12.85 -6.33 8.47
C LEU A 113 -14.06 -6.13 7.54
N ALA A 114 -13.83 -5.60 6.34
CA ALA A 114 -14.81 -5.45 5.29
C ALA A 114 -15.35 -6.81 4.82
N LYS A 115 -14.48 -7.83 4.74
CA LYS A 115 -14.89 -9.22 4.47
C LYS A 115 -15.75 -9.78 5.60
N ALA A 116 -15.42 -9.49 6.86
CA ALA A 116 -16.25 -9.87 8.00
C ALA A 116 -17.62 -9.19 7.97
N CYS A 117 -17.68 -7.87 7.70
CA CYS A 117 -18.94 -7.13 7.54
C CYS A 117 -19.81 -7.71 6.42
N PHE A 118 -19.20 -8.10 5.29
CA PHE A 118 -19.90 -8.71 4.16
C PHE A 118 -20.44 -10.11 4.48
N ILE A 119 -19.66 -10.94 5.18
CA ILE A 119 -20.10 -12.27 5.61
C ILE A 119 -21.27 -12.14 6.60
N LEU A 120 -21.18 -11.23 7.57
CA LEU A 120 -22.26 -10.97 8.54
C LEU A 120 -23.53 -10.45 7.85
N ALA A 121 -23.40 -9.50 6.92
CA ALA A 121 -24.53 -9.01 6.12
C ALA A 121 -25.25 -10.15 5.38
N LYS A 122 -24.48 -11.06 4.78
CA LYS A 122 -25.01 -12.20 4.02
C LYS A 122 -25.70 -13.25 4.91
N GLU A 123 -25.11 -13.60 6.06
CA GLU A 123 -25.64 -14.64 6.94
C GLU A 123 -26.89 -14.18 7.72
N PHE A 124 -26.96 -12.90 8.07
CA PHE A 124 -28.04 -12.34 8.90
C PHE A 124 -29.07 -11.52 8.11
N GLY A 125 -28.91 -11.40 6.78
CA GLY A 125 -29.81 -10.66 5.90
C GLY A 125 -29.75 -9.14 6.07
N TRP A 126 -28.68 -8.61 6.67
CA TRP A 126 -28.48 -7.17 6.88
C TRP A 126 -27.80 -6.52 5.66
N SER A 127 -28.01 -5.21 5.44
CA SER A 127 -27.30 -4.52 4.37
C SER A 127 -25.84 -4.22 4.77
N PRO A 128 -24.88 -4.26 3.82
CA PRO A 128 -23.48 -3.95 4.11
C PRO A 128 -23.27 -2.56 4.73
N GLU A 129 -24.09 -1.58 4.36
CA GLU A 129 -24.06 -0.21 4.89
C GLU A 129 -24.52 -0.16 6.35
N ALA A 130 -25.50 -0.99 6.72
CA ALA A 130 -25.96 -1.09 8.09
C ALA A 130 -24.86 -1.69 9.00
N VAL A 131 -24.15 -2.72 8.51
CA VAL A 131 -23.07 -3.37 9.28
C VAL A 131 -21.84 -2.46 9.43
N SER A 132 -21.50 -1.70 8.38
CA SER A 132 -20.37 -0.76 8.39
C SER A 132 -20.57 0.41 9.36
N GLY A 133 -21.82 0.80 9.63
CA GLY A 133 -22.16 1.87 10.56
C GLY A 133 -22.23 1.45 12.04
N MET A 134 -22.05 0.17 12.35
CA MET A 134 -22.18 -0.37 13.71
C MET A 134 -20.83 -0.64 14.36
N THR A 135 -20.73 -0.34 15.66
CA THR A 135 -19.59 -0.76 16.48
C THR A 135 -19.63 -2.27 16.74
N VAL A 136 -18.47 -2.87 17.01
CA VAL A 136 -18.38 -4.31 17.36
C VAL A 136 -19.31 -4.68 18.51
N GLY A 137 -19.46 -3.82 19.52
CA GLY A 137 -20.38 -4.05 20.64
C GLY A 137 -21.86 -4.06 20.23
N GLN A 138 -22.26 -3.23 19.27
CA GLN A 138 -23.62 -3.23 18.73
C GLN A 138 -23.89 -4.47 17.88
N ILE A 139 -22.91 -4.91 17.09
CA ILE A 139 -23.03 -6.15 16.30
C ILE A 139 -23.22 -7.35 17.22
N LEU A 140 -22.44 -7.47 18.30
CA LEU A 140 -22.56 -8.57 19.26
C LEU A 140 -23.92 -8.59 19.97
N LEU A 141 -24.45 -7.43 20.35
CA LEU A 141 -25.76 -7.32 20.99
C LEU A 141 -26.90 -7.77 20.06
N TYR A 142 -26.88 -7.37 18.78
CA TYR A 142 -27.87 -7.81 17.81
C TYR A 142 -27.77 -9.31 17.49
N LEU A 143 -26.56 -9.86 17.44
CA LEU A 143 -26.36 -11.30 17.29
C LEU A 143 -26.98 -12.08 18.46
N GLU A 144 -26.76 -11.63 19.69
CA GLU A 144 -27.31 -12.25 20.90
C GLU A 144 -28.86 -12.21 20.91
N MET A 145 -29.46 -11.07 20.53
CA MET A 145 -30.92 -10.96 20.40
C MET A 145 -31.48 -11.84 19.27
N SER A 146 -30.80 -11.91 18.13
CA SER A 146 -31.23 -12.76 16.99
C SER A 146 -31.15 -14.26 17.30
N HIS A 147 -30.22 -14.66 18.17
CA HIS A 147 -30.15 -16.03 18.69
C HIS A 147 -31.26 -16.32 19.70
N ALA A 148 -31.58 -15.34 20.57
CA ALA A 148 -32.66 -15.46 21.55
C ALA A 148 -34.06 -15.57 20.90
N ASP A 149 -34.31 -14.85 19.80
CA ASP A 149 -35.56 -14.96 19.03
C ASP A 149 -35.71 -16.33 18.35
N ARG A 150 -34.60 -16.95 17.93
CA ARG A 150 -34.61 -18.28 17.29
C ARG A 150 -34.86 -19.41 18.30
N GLU A 151 -34.30 -19.30 19.51
CA GLU A 151 -34.55 -20.26 20.60
C GLU A 151 -36.00 -20.19 21.13
N GLN A 152 -36.65 -19.02 21.11
CA GLN A 152 -38.08 -18.92 21.48
C GLN A 152 -39.03 -19.48 20.41
N PHE A 153 -38.64 -19.41 19.13
CA PHE A 153 -39.43 -19.96 18.02
C PHE A 153 -39.36 -21.48 17.95
N ASP A 154 -38.19 -22.09 18.24
CA ASP A 154 -38.02 -23.54 18.24
C ASP A 154 -38.59 -24.23 19.51
N ALA A 155 -38.85 -23.48 20.59
CA ALA A 155 -39.44 -24.01 21.83
C ALA A 155 -40.99 -24.12 21.81
N HIS A 156 -41.67 -23.59 20.78
CA HIS A 156 -43.13 -23.63 20.63
C HIS A 156 -43.59 -24.18 19.26
N GLY A 157 -42.72 -24.90 18.55
CA GLY A 157 -43.02 -25.61 17.29
C GLY A 157 -43.24 -27.11 17.50
#